data_AF-A0A653H8D7-F1
#
_entry.id   AF-A0A653H8D7-F1
#
_cell.length_a   1.000
_cell.length_b   1.000
_cell.length_c   1.000
_cell.angle_alpha   90.00
_cell.angle_beta   90.00
_cell.angle_gamma   90.00
#
_symmetry.space_group_name_H-M   'P 1'
#
loop_
_entity.id
_entity.type
_entity.pdbx_description
1 polymer ?
#
loop_
_entity_poly.entity_id
_entity_poly.type
_entity_poly.pdbx_seq_one_letter_code
_entity_poly.pdbx_strand_id
1 'polypeptide(L)'
;MTETKIEAALNICNILPVHLFEETINILSKIDKNLTNNILINKEGPIEIKYDEKEKKFFLGNVYNKEKNSHRSPYSNIYYPEHFPNSYIPSEPLRSLEILYNDIFDNYRKTYYIDGLSSVYLWPNPVEDGFVACFLIKKKENYDKNISLTWESIHLIQANITYLAIHYQISSTLNISIKKENEILLTCSINKALENPKKISDVNLIKNKYFHLTNIGKMIEGIENSLRKSTEYIYLSKINDIFNSLRYNDLFYGNEQVEKQMECTNGVNDHLYLQKESIQEELKQKFKDRQIGPTTEYLFNA
;
A
#
# COMPACT_ATOMS: atom_id res chain seq x y z
N MET A 1 4.36 21.74 -19.81
CA MET A 1 3.69 22.72 -18.91
C MET A 1 2.45 22.14 -18.23
N THR A 2 1.65 21.30 -18.90
CA THR A 2 0.53 20.54 -18.29
C THR A 2 1.03 19.38 -17.43
N GLU A 3 2.01 18.62 -17.91
CA GLU A 3 2.62 17.49 -17.17
C GLU A 3 3.28 17.92 -15.86
N THR A 4 4.06 19.01 -15.88
CA THR A 4 4.68 19.61 -14.68
C THR A 4 3.65 20.06 -13.65
N LYS A 5 2.46 20.51 -14.08
CA LYS A 5 1.36 20.87 -13.16
C LYS A 5 0.74 19.62 -12.53
N ILE A 6 0.57 18.54 -13.31
CA ILE A 6 0.06 17.26 -12.83
C ILE A 6 1.02 16.68 -11.78
N GLU A 7 2.30 16.66 -12.07
CA GLU A 7 3.33 16.19 -11.15
C GLU A 7 3.35 16.99 -9.84
N ALA A 8 3.28 18.32 -9.93
CA ALA A 8 3.20 19.19 -8.75
C ALA A 8 1.94 18.90 -7.91
N ALA A 9 0.80 18.68 -8.55
CA ALA A 9 -0.45 18.39 -7.85
C ALA A 9 -0.47 16.99 -7.22
N LEU A 10 0.14 16.00 -7.88
CA LEU A 10 0.38 14.67 -7.29
C LEU A 10 1.30 14.76 -6.08
N ASN A 11 2.36 15.57 -6.15
CA ASN A 11 3.26 15.80 -5.02
C ASN A 11 2.53 16.43 -3.83
N ILE A 12 1.68 17.43 -4.06
CA ILE A 12 0.83 18.01 -3.00
C ILE A 12 -0.02 16.92 -2.35
N CYS A 13 -0.67 16.08 -3.16
CA CYS A 13 -1.49 15.01 -2.63
C CYS A 13 -0.66 13.99 -1.83
N ASN A 14 0.60 13.73 -2.22
CA ASN A 14 1.47 12.76 -1.52
C ASN A 14 2.02 13.28 -0.20
N ILE A 15 2.14 14.61 -0.05
CA ILE A 15 2.59 15.25 1.18
C ILE A 15 1.43 15.38 2.18
N LEU A 16 0.22 15.70 1.68
CA LEU A 16 -0.91 15.95 2.54
C LEU A 16 -1.48 14.67 3.17
N PRO A 17 -1.95 14.74 4.43
CA PRO A 17 -2.62 13.62 5.09
C PRO A 17 -3.81 13.09 4.27
N VAL A 18 -3.97 11.76 4.26
CA VAL A 18 -5.03 11.07 3.48
C VAL A 18 -6.44 11.55 3.83
N HIS A 19 -6.69 11.87 5.10
CA HIS A 19 -8.01 12.34 5.54
C HIS A 19 -8.40 13.70 4.94
N LEU A 20 -7.45 14.50 4.47
CA LEU A 20 -7.69 15.78 3.79
C LEU A 20 -7.78 15.61 2.28
N PHE A 21 -7.75 14.38 1.75
CA PHE A 21 -7.71 14.15 0.32
C PHE A 21 -8.91 14.76 -0.41
N GLU A 22 -10.12 14.58 0.13
CA GLU A 22 -11.34 15.15 -0.48
C GLU A 22 -11.32 16.69 -0.50
N GLU A 23 -10.91 17.32 0.59
CA GLU A 23 -10.77 18.79 0.67
C GLU A 23 -9.69 19.30 -0.29
N THR A 24 -8.57 18.60 -0.38
CA THR A 24 -7.47 18.90 -1.29
C THR A 24 -7.95 18.85 -2.74
N ILE A 25 -8.66 17.79 -3.12
CA ILE A 25 -9.24 17.64 -4.46
C ILE A 25 -10.26 18.74 -4.73
N ASN A 26 -11.13 19.07 -3.76
CA ASN A 26 -12.08 20.17 -3.91
C ASN A 26 -11.39 21.51 -4.15
N ILE A 27 -10.29 21.81 -3.46
CA ILE A 27 -9.49 23.03 -3.68
C ILE A 27 -8.83 23.01 -5.05
N LEU A 28 -8.19 21.90 -5.43
CA LEU A 28 -7.54 21.75 -6.73
C LEU A 28 -8.55 21.86 -7.89
N SER A 29 -9.79 21.39 -7.68
CA SER A 29 -10.88 21.50 -8.67
C SER A 29 -11.32 22.93 -8.94
N LYS A 30 -11.21 23.82 -7.95
CA LYS A 30 -11.48 25.25 -8.11
C LYS A 30 -10.38 25.95 -8.91
N ILE A 31 -9.16 25.43 -8.86
CA ILE A 31 -8.00 25.97 -9.58
C ILE A 31 -8.04 25.50 -11.04
N ASP A 32 -8.13 24.18 -11.26
CA ASP A 32 -8.19 23.58 -12.60
C ASP A 32 -8.95 22.25 -12.57
N LYS A 33 -10.10 22.23 -13.25
CA LYS A 33 -10.95 21.03 -13.37
C LYS A 33 -10.28 19.93 -14.18
N ASN A 34 -9.51 20.27 -15.21
CA ASN A 34 -8.84 19.27 -16.06
C ASN A 34 -7.71 18.58 -15.30
N LEU A 35 -6.98 19.35 -14.47
CA LEU A 35 -5.96 18.82 -13.58
C LEU A 35 -6.55 17.81 -12.58
N THR A 36 -7.70 18.14 -12.03
CA THR A 36 -8.38 17.31 -11.02
C THR A 36 -8.78 15.94 -11.57
N ASN A 37 -9.35 15.89 -12.79
CA ASN A 37 -9.69 14.62 -13.42
C ASN A 37 -8.45 13.73 -13.60
N ASN A 38 -7.31 14.30 -14.00
CA ASN A 38 -6.05 13.55 -14.13
C ASN A 38 -5.50 13.07 -12.78
N ILE A 39 -5.72 13.82 -11.69
CA ILE A 39 -5.32 13.39 -10.34
C ILE A 39 -6.22 12.24 -9.84
N LEU A 40 -7.54 12.31 -10.05
CA LEU A 40 -8.46 11.23 -9.67
C LEU A 40 -8.17 9.93 -10.42
N ILE A 41 -7.63 10.00 -11.64
CA ILE A 41 -7.17 8.83 -12.39
C ILE A 41 -5.95 8.19 -11.72
N ASN A 42 -5.07 8.99 -11.15
CA ASN A 42 -3.76 8.56 -10.66
C ASN A 42 -3.71 8.28 -9.15
N LYS A 43 -4.67 8.82 -8.38
CA LYS A 43 -4.67 8.68 -6.93
C LYS A 43 -6.00 8.12 -6.42
N GLU A 44 -5.86 7.03 -5.67
CA GLU A 44 -6.95 6.34 -5.00
C GLU A 44 -7.51 7.22 -3.87
N GLY A 45 -8.84 7.40 -3.85
CA GLY A 45 -9.54 8.03 -2.75
C GLY A 45 -9.71 7.09 -1.55
N PRO A 46 -10.24 7.61 -0.42
CA PRO A 46 -10.58 6.77 0.72
C PRO A 46 -11.68 5.77 0.35
N ILE A 47 -11.70 4.63 1.04
CA ILE A 47 -12.73 3.61 0.79
C ILE A 47 -14.04 4.03 1.45
N GLU A 48 -15.13 4.10 0.68
CA GLU A 48 -16.48 4.40 1.18
C GLU A 48 -17.24 3.11 1.50
N ILE A 49 -18.09 3.13 2.55
CA ILE A 49 -19.01 2.01 2.83
C ILE A 49 -20.35 2.34 2.17
N LYS A 50 -20.84 1.43 1.32
CA LYS A 50 -22.11 1.53 0.61
C LYS A 50 -23.01 0.35 0.94
N TYR A 51 -24.30 0.48 0.64
CA TYR A 51 -25.30 -0.54 0.93
C TYR A 51 -25.99 -0.98 -0.36
N ASP A 52 -26.06 -2.29 -0.58
CA ASP A 52 -26.81 -2.91 -1.66
C ASP A 52 -28.22 -3.22 -1.16
N GLU A 53 -29.22 -2.49 -1.67
CA GLU A 53 -30.61 -2.65 -1.24
C GLU A 53 -31.23 -3.98 -1.68
N LYS A 54 -30.79 -4.53 -2.81
CA LYS A 54 -31.31 -5.79 -3.38
C LYS A 54 -30.82 -7.01 -2.58
N GLU A 55 -29.52 -7.06 -2.31
CA GLU A 55 -28.89 -8.18 -1.59
C GLU A 55 -28.80 -7.95 -0.08
N LYS A 56 -29.18 -6.75 0.40
CA LYS A 56 -29.15 -6.32 1.80
C LYS A 56 -27.77 -6.46 2.45
N LYS A 57 -26.71 -6.12 1.72
CA LYS A 57 -25.31 -6.26 2.15
C LYS A 57 -24.54 -4.96 2.01
N PHE A 58 -23.62 -4.72 2.93
CA PHE A 58 -22.66 -3.62 2.81
C PHE A 58 -21.51 -4.02 1.88
N PHE A 59 -21.02 -3.07 1.08
CA PHE A 59 -19.88 -3.24 0.19
C PHE A 59 -18.98 -2.00 0.21
N LEU A 60 -17.77 -2.14 -0.34
CA LEU A 60 -16.78 -1.07 -0.38
C LEU A 60 -16.78 -0.36 -1.73
N GLY A 61 -16.94 0.96 -1.70
CA GLY A 61 -16.85 1.86 -2.84
C GLY A 61 -15.48 2.53 -2.93
N ASN A 62 -14.93 2.61 -4.13
CA ASN A 62 -13.76 3.39 -4.48
C ASN A 62 -13.88 3.87 -5.94
N VAL A 63 -12.91 4.64 -6.44
CA VAL A 63 -12.83 5.14 -7.82
C VAL A 63 -13.01 4.04 -8.87
N TYR A 64 -12.60 2.80 -8.59
CA TYR A 64 -12.63 1.67 -9.52
C TYR A 64 -14.01 1.05 -9.75
N ASN A 65 -14.97 1.25 -8.84
CA ASN A 65 -16.35 0.81 -9.02
C ASN A 65 -17.34 1.98 -9.02
N LYS A 66 -16.83 3.21 -9.16
CA LYS A 66 -17.62 4.45 -9.14
C LYS A 66 -18.02 4.85 -10.56
N GLU A 67 -19.28 5.23 -10.71
CA GLU A 67 -19.80 5.94 -11.87
C GLU A 67 -20.52 7.19 -11.36
N LYS A 68 -20.00 8.37 -11.68
CA LYS A 68 -20.46 9.66 -11.11
C LYS A 68 -20.45 9.61 -9.57
N ASN A 69 -21.61 9.53 -8.93
CA ASN A 69 -21.78 9.44 -7.48
C ASN A 69 -22.28 8.07 -7.01
N SER A 70 -22.53 7.15 -7.94
CA SER A 70 -22.98 5.79 -7.64
C SER A 70 -21.83 4.80 -7.67
N HIS A 71 -21.97 3.72 -6.91
CA HIS A 71 -20.98 2.64 -6.87
C HIS A 71 -21.63 1.30 -7.21
N ARG A 72 -20.95 0.50 -8.04
CA ARG A 72 -21.40 -0.84 -8.41
C ARG A 72 -21.21 -1.80 -7.24
N SER A 73 -22.28 -2.47 -6.85
CA SER A 73 -22.23 -3.54 -5.86
C SER A 73 -21.59 -4.81 -6.47
N PRO A 74 -20.67 -5.48 -5.75
CA PRO A 74 -20.11 -6.75 -6.18
C PRO A 74 -21.12 -7.89 -6.07
N TYR A 75 -22.25 -7.72 -5.35
CA TYR A 75 -23.26 -8.75 -5.14
C TYR A 75 -24.34 -8.71 -6.22
N SER A 76 -25.11 -7.62 -6.28
CA SER A 76 -26.19 -7.45 -7.26
C SER A 76 -25.74 -7.05 -8.66
N ASN A 77 -24.49 -6.57 -8.81
CA ASN A 77 -23.97 -5.96 -10.04
C ASN A 77 -24.67 -4.66 -10.46
N ILE A 78 -25.36 -3.99 -9.52
CA ILE A 78 -26.13 -2.76 -9.76
C ILE A 78 -25.40 -1.57 -9.12
N TYR A 79 -25.51 -0.39 -9.73
CA TYR A 79 -25.00 0.86 -9.19
C TYR A 79 -25.99 1.49 -8.19
N TYR A 80 -25.51 1.87 -7.02
CA TYR A 80 -26.28 2.55 -5.98
C TYR A 80 -25.67 3.91 -5.60
N PRO A 81 -26.49 4.94 -5.30
CA PRO A 81 -27.96 4.90 -5.19
C PRO A 81 -28.69 4.98 -6.54
N GLU A 82 -28.07 5.59 -7.56
CA GLU A 82 -28.67 5.74 -8.88
C GLU A 82 -28.12 4.70 -9.85
N HIS A 83 -29.03 4.02 -10.56
CA HIS A 83 -28.66 3.13 -11.64
C HIS A 83 -28.55 3.91 -12.95
N PHE A 84 -27.39 3.86 -13.61
CA PHE A 84 -27.24 4.36 -14.96
C PHE A 84 -27.21 3.21 -15.98
N PRO A 85 -27.95 3.30 -17.09
CA PRO A 85 -27.99 2.24 -18.11
C PRO A 85 -26.70 2.13 -18.94
N ASN A 86 -25.92 3.22 -19.03
CA ASN A 86 -24.65 3.26 -19.78
C ASN A 86 -23.42 3.00 -18.90
N SER A 87 -23.60 2.57 -17.66
CA SER A 87 -22.48 2.25 -16.78
C SER A 87 -21.74 0.99 -17.25
N TYR A 88 -20.46 0.92 -16.93
CA TYR A 88 -19.68 -0.29 -17.19
C TYR A 88 -20.22 -1.49 -16.40
N ILE A 89 -20.44 -2.59 -17.10
CA ILE A 89 -20.80 -3.89 -16.54
C ILE A 89 -19.80 -4.91 -17.07
N PRO A 90 -19.18 -5.73 -16.21
CA PRO A 90 -18.24 -6.75 -16.66
C PRO A 90 -18.93 -7.81 -17.51
N SER A 91 -18.19 -8.35 -18.49
CA SER A 91 -18.66 -9.47 -19.31
C SER A 91 -18.93 -10.71 -18.46
N GLU A 92 -19.84 -11.58 -18.90
CA GLU A 92 -20.19 -12.83 -18.20
C GLU A 92 -19.00 -13.67 -17.67
N PRO A 93 -17.92 -13.94 -18.45
CA PRO A 93 -16.78 -14.69 -17.93
C PRO A 93 -16.05 -13.93 -16.81
N LEU A 94 -15.93 -12.61 -16.93
CA LEU A 94 -15.25 -11.77 -15.94
C LEU A 94 -16.10 -11.58 -14.69
N ARG A 95 -17.42 -11.43 -14.85
CA ARG A 95 -18.37 -11.38 -13.73
C ARG A 95 -18.38 -12.68 -12.95
N SER A 96 -18.31 -13.82 -13.63
CA SER A 96 -18.18 -15.13 -12.98
C SER A 96 -16.89 -15.24 -12.16
N LEU A 97 -15.79 -14.66 -12.63
CA LEU A 97 -14.54 -14.58 -11.88
C LEU A 97 -14.66 -13.63 -10.68
N GLU A 98 -15.28 -12.47 -10.87
CA GLU A 98 -15.48 -11.46 -9.82
C GLU A 98 -16.29 -12.03 -8.65
N ILE A 99 -17.36 -12.79 -8.92
CA ILE A 99 -18.17 -13.44 -7.88
C ILE A 99 -17.33 -14.45 -7.09
N LEU A 100 -16.56 -15.29 -7.80
CA LEU A 100 -15.67 -16.28 -7.17
C LEU A 100 -14.60 -15.60 -6.31
N TYR A 101 -14.03 -14.50 -6.79
CA TYR A 101 -12.98 -13.78 -6.06
C TYR A 101 -13.54 -13.09 -4.82
N ASN A 102 -14.75 -12.52 -4.89
CA ASN A 102 -15.41 -11.95 -3.72
C ASN A 102 -15.64 -13.00 -2.63
N ASP A 103 -16.12 -14.19 -2.98
CA ASP A 103 -16.38 -15.27 -2.02
C ASP A 103 -15.09 -15.72 -1.31
N ILE A 104 -14.02 -15.95 -2.08
CA ILE A 104 -12.75 -16.43 -1.54
C ILE A 104 -12.03 -15.33 -0.75
N PHE A 105 -12.09 -14.09 -1.22
CA PHE A 105 -11.48 -12.97 -0.53
C PHE A 105 -12.24 -12.58 0.74
N ASP A 106 -13.55 -12.83 0.83
CA ASP A 106 -14.30 -12.71 2.08
C ASP A 106 -13.84 -13.75 3.11
N ASN A 107 -13.51 -14.98 2.68
CA ASN A 107 -12.91 -15.98 3.55
C ASN A 107 -11.49 -15.59 4.01
N TYR A 108 -10.69 -15.00 3.12
CA TYR A 108 -9.40 -14.40 3.48
C TYR A 108 -9.56 -13.33 4.56
N ARG A 109 -10.48 -12.38 4.35
CA ARG A 109 -10.82 -11.34 5.33
C ARG A 109 -11.22 -11.93 6.68
N LYS A 110 -12.16 -12.89 6.71
CA LYS A 110 -12.58 -13.56 7.96
C LYS A 110 -11.40 -14.21 8.70
N THR A 111 -10.44 -14.76 7.97
CA THR A 111 -9.29 -15.48 8.55
C THR A 111 -8.25 -14.52 9.13
N TYR A 112 -7.88 -13.46 8.40
CA TYR A 112 -6.79 -12.55 8.81
C TYR A 112 -7.27 -11.32 9.59
N TYR A 113 -8.47 -10.80 9.29
CA TYR A 113 -9.00 -9.56 9.85
C TYR A 113 -10.07 -9.79 10.90
N ILE A 114 -10.67 -11.00 10.94
CA ILE A 114 -11.79 -11.45 11.79
C ILE A 114 -13.10 -10.72 11.46
N ASP A 115 -13.04 -9.39 11.45
CA ASP A 115 -14.13 -8.47 11.15
C ASP A 115 -13.72 -7.44 10.09
N GLY A 116 -14.69 -6.64 9.62
CA GLY A 116 -14.53 -5.66 8.55
C GLY A 116 -15.25 -6.07 7.28
N LEU A 117 -15.08 -5.27 6.24
CA LEU A 117 -15.69 -5.48 4.93
C LEU A 117 -14.60 -5.74 3.89
N SER A 118 -14.94 -6.53 2.87
CA SER A 118 -14.13 -6.70 1.68
C SER A 118 -14.99 -6.61 0.43
N SER A 119 -14.40 -6.18 -0.67
CA SER A 119 -15.05 -6.18 -1.98
C SER A 119 -14.00 -6.33 -3.07
N VAL A 120 -14.36 -7.04 -4.14
CA VAL A 120 -13.50 -7.26 -5.30
C VAL A 120 -14.21 -6.82 -6.57
N TYR A 121 -13.51 -6.09 -7.43
CA TYR A 121 -14.01 -5.62 -8.72
C TYR A 121 -13.03 -5.95 -9.84
N LEU A 122 -13.54 -6.49 -10.95
CA LEU A 122 -12.75 -6.85 -12.13
C LEU A 122 -13.21 -6.08 -13.37
N TRP A 123 -12.25 -5.66 -14.19
CA TRP A 123 -12.48 -5.06 -15.50
C TRP A 123 -11.41 -5.49 -16.51
N PRO A 124 -11.67 -5.47 -17.83
CA PRO A 124 -10.67 -5.82 -18.82
C PRO A 124 -9.52 -4.81 -18.78
N ASN A 125 -8.30 -5.28 -19.06
CA ASN A 125 -7.20 -4.36 -19.30
C ASN A 125 -7.44 -3.66 -20.66
N PRO A 126 -7.41 -2.31 -20.73
CA PRO A 126 -7.64 -1.60 -21.98
C PRO A 126 -6.49 -1.65 -22.99
N VAL A 127 -5.27 -1.99 -22.54
CA VAL A 127 -4.05 -1.92 -23.37
C VAL A 127 -3.60 -3.30 -23.85
N GLU A 128 -3.70 -4.31 -22.99
CA GLU A 128 -3.20 -5.67 -23.25
C GLU A 128 -4.28 -6.72 -23.01
N ASP A 129 -4.13 -7.90 -23.62
CA ASP A 129 -5.01 -9.03 -23.36
C ASP A 129 -4.89 -9.45 -21.88
N GLY A 130 -5.97 -9.30 -21.12
CA GLY A 130 -5.93 -9.54 -19.69
C GLY A 130 -7.06 -8.89 -18.92
N PHE A 131 -6.89 -8.84 -17.61
CA PHE A 131 -7.84 -8.18 -16.72
C PHE A 131 -7.13 -7.49 -15.57
N VAL A 132 -7.81 -6.50 -15.01
CA VAL A 132 -7.41 -5.83 -13.79
C VAL A 132 -8.41 -6.20 -12.70
N ALA A 133 -7.90 -6.45 -11.50
CA ALA A 133 -8.68 -6.78 -10.32
C ALA A 133 -8.30 -5.82 -9.19
N CYS A 134 -9.31 -5.19 -8.57
CA CYS A 134 -9.15 -4.38 -7.37
C CYS A 134 -9.73 -5.13 -6.18
N PHE A 135 -8.91 -5.36 -5.16
CA PHE A 135 -9.32 -5.95 -3.90
C PHE A 135 -9.28 -4.89 -2.82
N LEU A 136 -10.40 -4.71 -2.11
CA LEU A 136 -10.56 -3.72 -1.07
C LEU A 136 -10.79 -4.42 0.27
N ILE A 137 -10.13 -3.97 1.32
CA ILE A 137 -10.42 -4.32 2.71
C ILE A 137 -10.56 -3.03 3.51
N LYS A 138 -11.63 -2.93 4.29
CA LYS A 138 -11.79 -1.86 5.27
C LYS A 138 -12.20 -2.46 6.60
N LYS A 139 -11.38 -2.23 7.63
CA LYS A 139 -11.65 -2.62 9.01
C LYS A 139 -11.61 -1.37 9.88
N LYS A 140 -12.62 -1.20 10.72
CA LYS A 140 -12.63 -0.22 11.79
C LYS A 140 -12.70 -0.96 13.12
N GLU A 141 -11.75 -0.70 14.00
CA GLU A 141 -11.64 -1.34 15.30
C GLU A 141 -11.61 -0.26 16.38
N ASN A 142 -12.50 -0.37 17.36
CA ASN A 142 -12.54 0.53 18.50
C ASN A 142 -11.91 -0.21 19.69
N TYR A 143 -10.74 0.24 20.13
CA TYR A 143 -10.04 -0.38 21.26
C TYR A 143 -10.60 0.11 22.59
N ASP A 144 -10.89 1.41 22.67
CA ASP A 144 -11.49 2.07 23.83
C ASP A 144 -12.65 2.96 23.38
N LYS A 145 -13.44 3.49 24.34
CA LYS A 145 -14.48 4.51 24.04
C LYS A 145 -13.94 5.68 23.22
N ASN A 146 -12.65 5.95 23.37
CA ASN A 146 -12.01 7.15 22.87
C ASN A 146 -11.06 6.86 21.70
N ILE A 147 -10.57 5.63 21.52
CA ILE A 147 -9.54 5.30 20.51
C ILE A 147 -10.13 4.37 19.44
N SER A 148 -10.10 4.84 18.18
CA SER A 148 -10.48 4.05 17.02
C SER A 148 -9.35 3.96 16.00
N LEU A 149 -9.11 2.76 15.49
CA LEU A 149 -8.21 2.45 14.40
C LEU A 149 -9.03 2.15 13.15
N THR A 150 -8.70 2.80 12.04
CA THR A 150 -9.23 2.42 10.72
C THR A 150 -8.08 1.94 9.86
N TRP A 151 -8.25 0.75 9.30
CA TRP A 151 -7.35 0.08 8.38
C TRP A 151 -8.05 -0.03 7.02
N GLU A 152 -7.40 0.48 5.98
CA GLU A 152 -7.88 0.43 4.60
C GLU A 152 -6.76 -0.12 3.71
N SER A 153 -6.98 -1.31 3.14
CA SER A 153 -6.09 -1.90 2.13
C SER A 153 -6.76 -1.83 0.76
N ILE A 154 -6.00 -1.41 -0.24
CA ILE A 154 -6.37 -1.43 -1.65
C ILE A 154 -5.27 -2.22 -2.37
N HIS A 155 -5.63 -3.29 -3.07
CA HIS A 155 -4.73 -4.06 -3.91
C HIS A 155 -5.22 -4.03 -5.35
N LEU A 156 -4.50 -3.30 -6.20
CA LEU A 156 -4.72 -3.26 -7.63
C LEU A 156 -3.80 -4.28 -8.29
N ILE A 157 -4.37 -5.24 -9.02
CA ILE A 157 -3.63 -6.29 -9.70
C ILE A 157 -3.93 -6.25 -11.17
N GLN A 158 -2.89 -6.15 -11.99
CA GLN A 158 -2.96 -6.24 -13.44
C GLN A 158 -2.41 -7.59 -13.86
N ALA A 159 -3.24 -8.38 -14.54
CA ALA A 159 -2.88 -9.67 -15.09
C ALA A 159 -2.82 -9.54 -16.61
N ASN A 160 -1.60 -9.43 -17.14
CA ASN A 160 -1.36 -9.31 -18.57
C ASN A 160 -1.00 -10.69 -19.12
N ILE A 161 -1.78 -11.16 -20.07
CA ILE A 161 -1.70 -12.50 -20.62
C ILE A 161 -1.03 -12.39 -21.98
N THR A 162 0.19 -12.91 -22.06
CA THR A 162 0.90 -13.12 -23.32
C THR A 162 0.84 -14.60 -23.69
N TYR A 163 1.13 -14.95 -24.96
CA TYR A 163 1.10 -16.33 -25.46
C TYR A 163 1.93 -17.34 -24.66
N LEU A 164 3.00 -16.90 -23.97
CA LEU A 164 3.97 -17.78 -23.28
C LEU A 164 4.12 -17.49 -21.78
N ALA A 165 3.61 -16.35 -21.29
CA ALA A 165 3.78 -15.92 -19.90
C ALA A 165 2.61 -15.04 -19.47
N ILE A 166 2.26 -15.11 -18.20
CA ILE A 166 1.37 -14.13 -17.56
C ILE A 166 2.24 -13.25 -16.68
N HIS A 167 2.16 -11.95 -16.93
CA HIS A 167 2.79 -10.93 -16.10
C HIS A 167 1.76 -10.43 -15.09
N TYR A 168 2.01 -10.69 -13.81
CA TYR A 168 1.20 -10.14 -12.73
C TYR A 168 1.94 -8.96 -12.12
N GLN A 169 1.29 -7.80 -12.14
CA GLN A 169 1.73 -6.61 -11.42
C GLN A 169 0.74 -6.32 -10.30
N ILE A 170 1.23 -6.20 -9.07
CA ILE A 170 0.43 -5.80 -7.92
C ILE A 170 0.92 -4.45 -7.41
N SER A 171 0.00 -3.51 -7.24
CA SER A 171 0.19 -2.24 -6.56
C SER A 171 -0.74 -2.24 -5.35
N SER A 172 -0.20 -2.03 -4.16
CA SER A 172 -0.95 -2.07 -2.92
C SER A 172 -0.75 -0.80 -2.11
N THR A 173 -1.86 -0.22 -1.70
CA THR A 173 -1.93 0.98 -0.88
C THR A 173 -2.57 0.63 0.45
N LEU A 174 -1.86 0.94 1.53
CA LEU A 174 -2.31 0.75 2.90
C LEU A 174 -2.46 2.11 3.57
N ASN A 175 -3.69 2.45 3.95
CA ASN A 175 -4.01 3.64 4.70
C ASN A 175 -4.42 3.25 6.13
N ILE A 176 -3.73 3.82 7.12
CA ILE A 176 -4.00 3.61 8.54
C ILE A 176 -4.33 4.95 9.16
N SER A 177 -5.41 5.02 9.92
CA SER A 177 -5.73 6.20 10.74
C SER A 177 -6.08 5.80 12.16
N ILE A 178 -5.45 6.48 13.12
CA ILE A 178 -5.70 6.35 14.56
C ILE A 178 -6.32 7.65 15.03
N LYS A 179 -7.51 7.56 15.61
CA LYS A 179 -8.25 8.71 16.15
C LYS A 179 -8.44 8.56 17.65
N LYS A 180 -8.30 9.66 18.39
CA LYS A 180 -8.61 9.78 19.83
C LYS A 180 -9.61 10.91 20.04
N GLU A 181 -10.78 10.64 20.62
CA GLU A 181 -11.78 11.67 21.01
C GLU A 181 -12.13 12.67 19.88
N ASN A 182 -12.16 12.18 18.64
CA ASN A 182 -12.32 12.90 17.36
C ASN A 182 -11.09 13.60 16.78
N GLU A 183 -9.97 13.67 17.49
CA GLU A 183 -8.71 14.15 16.93
C GLU A 183 -7.95 13.01 16.24
N ILE A 184 -7.30 13.33 15.12
CA ILE A 184 -6.48 12.37 14.39
C ILE A 184 -5.09 12.38 15.04
N LEU A 185 -4.74 11.29 15.71
CA LEU A 185 -3.44 11.12 16.36
C LEU A 185 -2.36 10.76 15.34
N LEU A 186 -2.66 9.80 14.47
CA LEU A 186 -1.71 9.30 13.48
C LEU A 186 -2.46 8.95 12.20
N THR A 187 -1.90 9.37 11.06
CA THR A 187 -2.28 8.87 9.74
C THR A 187 -1.06 8.41 8.99
N CYS A 188 -1.15 7.25 8.35
CA CYS A 188 -0.09 6.68 7.54
C CYS A 188 -0.67 6.20 6.21
N SER A 189 0.07 6.42 5.12
CA SER A 189 -0.22 5.90 3.79
C SER A 189 1.04 5.25 3.25
N ILE A 190 0.98 3.96 2.94
CA ILE A 190 2.12 3.18 2.47
C ILE A 190 1.75 2.56 1.13
N ASN A 191 2.53 2.86 0.10
CA ASN A 191 2.37 2.29 -1.23
C ASN A 191 3.51 1.30 -1.50
N LYS A 192 3.17 0.10 -1.97
CA LYS A 192 4.15 -0.90 -2.39
C LYS A 192 3.70 -1.55 -3.69
N ALA A 193 4.60 -1.65 -4.66
CA ALA A 193 4.37 -2.35 -5.92
C ALA A 193 5.33 -3.53 -6.05
N LEU A 194 4.88 -4.60 -6.71
CA LEU A 194 5.66 -5.79 -7.02
C LEU A 194 5.24 -6.34 -8.39
N GLU A 195 6.22 -6.78 -9.17
CA GLU A 195 6.00 -7.43 -10.46
C GLU A 195 6.55 -8.86 -10.43
N ASN A 196 5.71 -9.81 -10.80
CA ASN A 196 6.06 -11.23 -10.85
C ASN A 196 5.69 -11.81 -12.23
N PRO A 197 6.67 -12.04 -13.12
CA PRO A 197 6.44 -12.77 -14.35
C PRO A 197 6.29 -14.27 -14.05
N LYS A 198 5.21 -14.89 -14.54
CA LYS A 198 5.00 -16.34 -14.43
C LYS A 198 4.93 -16.98 -15.81
N LYS A 199 5.94 -17.79 -16.12
CA LYS A 199 5.98 -18.61 -17.35
C LYS A 199 4.89 -19.68 -17.28
N ILE A 200 4.21 -19.89 -18.40
CA ILE A 200 3.15 -20.88 -18.53
C ILE A 200 3.70 -22.06 -19.32
N SER A 201 3.56 -23.27 -18.78
CA SER A 201 3.88 -24.52 -19.50
C SER A 201 2.73 -24.96 -20.40
N ASP A 202 1.47 -24.79 -19.98
CA ASP A 202 0.28 -25.20 -20.73
C ASP A 202 -0.74 -24.06 -20.87
N VAL A 203 -1.14 -23.75 -22.10
CA VAL A 203 -2.11 -22.69 -22.45
C VAL A 203 -3.51 -22.97 -21.85
N ASN A 204 -3.83 -24.24 -21.58
CA ASN A 204 -5.12 -24.63 -20.98
C ASN A 204 -5.24 -24.22 -19.49
N LEU A 205 -4.13 -24.00 -18.78
CA LEU A 205 -4.14 -23.53 -17.39
C LEU A 205 -4.66 -22.10 -17.27
N ILE A 206 -4.51 -21.29 -18.31
CA ILE A 206 -4.98 -19.89 -18.38
C ILE A 206 -6.51 -19.83 -18.30
N LYS A 207 -7.21 -20.81 -18.89
CA LYS A 207 -8.68 -20.87 -18.85
C LYS A 207 -9.21 -21.31 -17.48
N ASN A 208 -8.36 -21.81 -16.59
CA ASN A 208 -8.78 -22.25 -15.28
C ASN A 208 -8.89 -21.07 -14.31
N LYS A 209 -10.12 -20.79 -13.85
CA LYS A 209 -10.43 -19.72 -12.88
C LYS A 209 -9.57 -19.79 -11.61
N TYR A 210 -9.23 -21.01 -11.16
CA TYR A 210 -8.44 -21.21 -9.93
C TYR A 210 -6.94 -20.93 -10.10
N PHE A 211 -6.43 -20.96 -11.34
CA PHE A 211 -5.01 -20.72 -11.60
C PHE A 211 -4.62 -19.28 -11.28
N HIS A 212 -5.38 -18.32 -11.84
CA HIS A 212 -5.16 -16.89 -11.59
C HIS A 212 -5.35 -16.57 -10.11
N LEU A 213 -6.42 -17.09 -9.50
CA LEU A 213 -6.73 -16.87 -8.10
C LEU A 213 -5.59 -17.32 -7.17
N THR A 214 -5.02 -18.50 -7.40
CA THR A 214 -3.94 -19.03 -6.53
C THR A 214 -2.69 -18.14 -6.59
N ASN A 215 -2.37 -17.63 -7.78
CA ASN A 215 -1.21 -16.74 -7.95
C ASN A 215 -1.46 -15.38 -7.31
N ILE A 216 -2.65 -14.82 -7.56
CA ILE A 216 -3.08 -13.53 -7.02
C ILE A 216 -3.15 -13.59 -5.50
N GLY A 217 -3.74 -14.64 -4.92
CA GLY A 217 -3.84 -14.83 -3.48
C GLY A 217 -2.47 -14.85 -2.78
N LYS A 218 -1.49 -15.58 -3.34
CA LYS A 218 -0.11 -15.59 -2.82
C LYS A 218 0.56 -14.22 -2.90
N MET A 219 0.29 -13.45 -3.96
CA MET A 219 0.83 -12.10 -4.10
C MET A 219 0.23 -11.12 -3.09
N ILE A 220 -1.09 -11.17 -2.88
CA ILE A 220 -1.78 -10.35 -1.88
C ILE A 220 -1.27 -10.70 -0.47
N GLU A 221 -1.24 -11.97 -0.11
CA GLU A 221 -0.76 -12.38 1.21
C GLU A 221 0.70 -11.96 1.44
N GLY A 222 1.56 -12.13 0.43
CA GLY A 222 2.96 -11.72 0.49
C GLY A 222 3.15 -10.22 0.68
N ILE A 223 2.40 -9.40 -0.07
CA ILE A 223 2.53 -7.94 0.01
C ILE A 223 1.93 -7.40 1.31
N GLU A 224 0.79 -7.93 1.78
CA GLU A 224 0.19 -7.55 3.06
C GLU A 224 1.11 -7.88 4.23
N ASN A 225 1.70 -9.07 4.24
CA ASN A 225 2.68 -9.45 5.27
C ASN A 225 3.89 -8.52 5.27
N SER A 226 4.37 -8.12 4.09
CA SER A 226 5.43 -7.13 4.01
C SER A 226 5.00 -5.76 4.52
N LEU A 227 3.81 -5.28 4.15
CA LEU A 227 3.28 -3.99 4.57
C LEU A 227 3.10 -3.92 6.09
N ARG A 228 2.58 -5.01 6.69
CA ARG A 228 2.43 -5.14 8.15
C ARG A 228 3.79 -5.06 8.86
N LYS A 229 4.78 -5.82 8.39
CA LYS A 229 6.16 -5.78 8.94
C LYS A 229 6.80 -4.39 8.80
N SER A 230 6.62 -3.73 7.66
CA SER A 230 7.13 -2.36 7.46
C SER A 230 6.47 -1.37 8.42
N THR A 231 5.15 -1.49 8.62
CA THR A 231 4.39 -0.66 9.57
C THR A 231 4.90 -0.82 10.99
N GLU A 232 5.01 -2.07 11.46
CA GLU A 232 5.40 -2.40 12.83
C GLU A 232 6.86 -2.05 13.13
N TYR A 233 7.80 -2.55 12.32
CA TYR A 233 9.22 -2.49 12.67
C TYR A 233 9.94 -1.25 12.13
N ILE A 234 9.48 -0.66 11.03
CA ILE A 234 10.19 0.46 10.39
C ILE A 234 9.49 1.77 10.73
N TYR A 235 8.21 1.90 10.41
CA TYR A 235 7.52 3.19 10.52
C TYR A 235 7.28 3.61 11.98
N LEU A 236 6.72 2.73 12.82
CA LEU A 236 6.48 3.06 14.24
C LEU A 236 7.80 3.29 14.99
N SER A 237 8.82 2.47 14.74
CA SER A 237 10.15 2.68 15.32
C SER A 237 10.71 4.04 14.94
N LYS A 238 10.66 4.40 13.65
CA LYS A 238 11.20 5.68 13.17
C LYS A 238 10.44 6.88 13.71
N ILE A 239 9.12 6.79 13.83
CA ILE A 239 8.30 7.84 14.44
C ILE A 239 8.71 8.05 15.91
N ASN A 240 8.89 6.95 16.66
CA ASN A 240 9.34 7.03 18.05
C ASN A 240 10.75 7.64 18.17
N ASP A 241 11.68 7.27 17.30
CA ASP A 241 13.03 7.84 17.28
C ASP A 241 13.00 9.35 17.02
N ILE A 242 12.17 9.81 16.06
CA ILE A 242 12.01 11.24 15.77
C ILE A 242 11.41 11.97 16.97
N PHE A 243 10.36 11.40 17.58
CA PHE A 243 9.70 12.00 18.74
C PHE A 243 10.65 12.13 19.94
N ASN A 244 11.43 11.08 20.22
CA ASN A 244 12.44 11.10 21.28
C ASN A 244 13.55 12.12 20.98
N SER A 245 13.95 12.27 19.71
CA SER A 245 14.95 13.26 19.30
C SER A 245 14.47 14.70 19.53
N LEU A 246 13.18 14.98 19.27
CA LEU A 246 12.59 16.29 19.54
C LEU A 246 12.52 16.59 21.05
N ARG A 247 12.10 15.61 21.85
CA ARG A 247 12.03 15.75 23.31
C ARG A 247 13.41 15.88 23.96
N TYR A 248 14.44 15.24 23.41
CA TYR A 248 15.81 15.38 23.89
C TYR A 248 16.30 16.82 23.72
N ASN A 249 15.97 17.48 22.60
CA ASN A 249 16.28 18.89 22.37
C ASN A 249 15.61 19.83 23.39
N ASP A 250 14.38 19.56 23.83
CA ASP A 250 13.70 20.37 24.84
C ASP A 250 14.36 20.30 26.23
N LEU A 251 15.05 19.20 26.55
CA LEU A 251 15.79 19.05 27.81
C LEU A 251 17.06 19.92 27.89
N PHE A 252 17.62 20.34 26.75
CA PHE A 252 18.78 21.24 26.72
C PHE A 252 18.45 22.69 27.08
N TYR A 253 17.21 23.14 26.83
CA TYR A 253 16.83 24.54 27.05
C TYR A 253 16.28 24.83 28.45
N GLY A 254 16.13 23.80 29.30
CA GLY A 254 15.44 23.93 30.59
C GLY A 254 16.29 23.80 31.85
N ASN A 255 17.51 23.25 31.80
CA ASN A 255 18.28 22.95 33.02
C ASN A 255 19.80 23.06 32.82
N GLU A 256 20.43 24.10 33.39
CA GLU A 256 21.90 24.22 33.52
C GLU A 256 22.56 23.04 34.28
N GLN A 257 21.76 22.20 34.97
CA GLN A 257 22.25 20.99 35.65
C GLN A 257 22.34 19.75 34.74
N VAL A 258 21.68 19.76 33.57
CA VAL A 258 21.67 18.63 32.63
C VAL A 258 22.87 18.68 31.66
N GLU A 259 23.45 19.86 31.41
CA GLU A 259 24.69 20.02 30.61
C GLU A 259 25.84 19.14 31.13
N LYS A 260 26.04 19.06 32.45
CA LYS A 260 27.13 18.26 33.05
C LYS A 260 26.90 16.75 33.00
N GLN A 261 25.66 16.29 33.02
CA GLN A 261 25.36 14.86 32.82
C GLN A 261 25.40 14.49 31.33
N MET A 262 25.08 15.43 30.44
CA MET A 262 25.13 15.23 28.99
C MET A 262 26.52 15.32 28.37
N GLU A 263 27.48 16.07 28.93
CA GLU A 263 28.89 15.96 28.49
C GLU A 263 29.41 14.53 28.64
N CYS A 264 29.03 13.82 29.70
CA CYS A 264 29.39 12.42 29.89
C CYS A 264 28.67 11.47 28.90
N THR A 265 27.40 11.70 28.57
CA THR A 265 26.67 10.80 27.64
C THR A 265 26.94 11.12 26.17
N ASN A 266 27.15 12.39 25.81
CA ASN A 266 27.58 12.80 24.47
C ASN A 266 29.04 12.40 24.24
N GLY A 267 29.91 12.48 25.25
CA GLY A 267 31.26 11.89 25.18
C GLY A 267 31.23 10.38 24.90
N VAL A 268 30.25 9.65 25.45
CA VAL A 268 30.05 8.21 25.18
C VAL A 268 29.42 7.94 23.81
N ASN A 269 28.44 8.74 23.38
CA ASN A 269 27.79 8.59 22.06
C ASN A 269 28.71 9.02 20.91
N ASP A 270 29.48 10.09 21.07
CA ASP A 270 30.51 10.51 20.12
C ASP A 270 31.66 9.50 20.11
N HIS A 271 32.03 8.90 21.25
CA HIS A 271 32.96 7.76 21.27
C HIS A 271 32.41 6.54 20.51
N LEU A 272 31.10 6.27 20.57
CA LEU A 272 30.45 5.18 19.85
C LEU A 272 30.31 5.47 18.34
N TYR A 273 30.09 6.72 17.95
CA TYR A 273 30.08 7.16 16.55
C TYR A 273 31.49 7.18 15.94
N LEU A 274 32.49 7.71 16.66
CA LEU A 274 33.90 7.63 16.29
C LEU A 274 34.39 6.18 16.25
N GLN A 275 33.89 5.30 17.13
CA GLN A 275 34.17 3.86 17.05
C GLN A 275 33.61 3.22 15.78
N LYS A 276 32.47 3.67 15.23
CA LYS A 276 31.96 3.12 13.96
C LYS A 276 32.84 3.48 12.77
N GLU A 277 33.35 4.71 12.70
CA GLU A 277 34.33 5.08 11.68
C GLU A 277 35.65 4.33 11.89
N SER A 278 36.13 4.23 13.13
CA SER A 278 37.33 3.46 13.49
C SER A 278 37.23 1.98 13.13
N ILE A 279 36.07 1.34 13.37
CA ILE A 279 35.83 -0.07 12.99
C ILE A 279 35.75 -0.21 11.46
N GLN A 280 35.14 0.74 10.76
CA GLN A 280 35.10 0.70 9.29
C GLN A 280 36.47 0.93 8.66
N GLU A 281 37.30 1.81 9.22
CA GLU A 281 38.69 2.00 8.80
C GLU A 281 39.55 0.78 9.16
N GLU A 282 39.41 0.20 10.34
CA GLU A 282 40.13 -1.00 10.75
C GLU A 282 39.75 -2.22 9.89
N LEU A 283 38.48 -2.35 9.51
CA LEU A 283 38.02 -3.37 8.56
C LEU A 283 38.58 -3.11 7.15
N LYS A 284 38.56 -1.86 6.67
CA LYS A 284 39.18 -1.49 5.38
C LYS A 284 40.69 -1.77 5.37
N GLN A 285 41.39 -1.51 6.47
CA GLN A 285 42.81 -1.83 6.65
C GLN A 285 43.01 -3.35 6.58
N LYS A 286 42.24 -4.14 7.35
CA LYS A 286 42.32 -5.61 7.36
C LYS A 286 41.94 -6.25 6.02
N PHE A 287 41.06 -5.62 5.23
CA PHE A 287 40.75 -6.07 3.87
C PHE A 287 41.86 -5.72 2.86
N LYS A 288 42.53 -4.57 3.01
CA LYS A 288 43.72 -4.21 2.22
C LYS A 288 44.92 -5.10 2.53
N ASP A 289 45.14 -5.39 3.81
CA ASP A 289 46.23 -6.26 4.27
C ASP A 289 46.05 -7.72 3.83
N ARG A 290 44.81 -8.13 3.50
CA ARG A 290 44.51 -9.46 2.93
C ARG A 290 44.70 -9.56 1.42
N GLN A 291 44.90 -8.47 0.68
CA GLN A 291 44.99 -8.50 -0.78
C GLN A 291 46.38 -8.20 -1.37
N ILE A 292 47.47 -8.39 -0.61
CA ILE A 292 48.83 -8.30 -1.17
C ILE A 292 49.70 -9.47 -0.69
N GLY A 293 49.79 -10.52 -1.51
CA GLY A 293 50.73 -11.64 -1.40
C GLY A 293 50.31 -12.80 -2.31
N PRO A 294 51.21 -13.36 -3.15
CA PRO A 294 50.94 -13.64 -4.56
C PRO A 294 50.15 -14.92 -4.83
N THR A 295 49.54 -14.93 -6.01
CA THR A 295 49.24 -16.12 -6.82
C THR A 295 50.29 -17.22 -6.63
N THR A 296 49.93 -18.28 -5.92
CA THR A 296 50.54 -19.60 -6.07
C THR A 296 49.55 -20.51 -6.75
N GLU A 297 49.86 -20.77 -8.02
CA GLU A 297 49.37 -21.91 -8.78
C GLU A 297 49.42 -23.17 -7.91
N TYR A 298 48.30 -23.89 -7.82
CA TYR A 298 48.36 -25.33 -7.61
C TYR A 298 47.78 -25.99 -8.85
N LEU A 299 48.72 -26.36 -9.73
CA LEU A 299 48.57 -27.30 -10.82
C LEU A 299 48.11 -28.68 -10.32
N PHE A 300 47.45 -29.36 -11.26
CA PHE A 300 46.85 -30.69 -11.25
C PHE A 300 47.66 -31.87 -10.67
N ASN A 301 46.87 -32.89 -10.30
CA ASN A 301 47.10 -34.35 -10.31
C ASN A 301 47.65 -35.05 -9.05
N ALA A 302 46.76 -35.77 -8.37
CA ALA A 302 46.70 -37.24 -8.43
C ALA A 302 45.24 -37.70 -8.41
#